data_AF-A0A4P6HL64-F1
#
_entry.id   AF-A0A4P6HL64-F1
#
_cell.length_a   1.000
_cell.length_b   1.000
_cell.length_c   1.000
_cell.angle_alpha   90.00
_cell.angle_beta   90.00
_cell.angle_gamma   90.00
#
_symmetry.space_group_name_H-M   'P 1'
#
loop_
_entity.id
_entity.type
_entity.pdbx_description
1 polymer ?
#
loop_
_entity_poly.entity_id
_entity_poly.type
_entity_poly.pdbx_seq_one_letter_code
_entity_poly.pdbx_strand_id
1 'polypeptide(L)'
;MARRATFIESLRSAAPGQERTLVIAAPFEILSDGPEKKPEPRRLPAISQAMTRLRYDAGALLPSEAAYLKSADAPIPAGFTVLGDKPVTAVLDKGGIKVGIVFFPAPADLTKPTPPAVGDAVAEAAKKLRPSVALVIGVSGIGMIDEEAFLAAHPGVLDVLLGSGLNAGTAGRPGPGGKTLFARAYTRGKTVNRLDLLQLPQGSDFAWKPNENFKAEVVNLDEAYPADPEIKKLFE
;
A
#
# COMPACT_ATOMS: atom_id res chain seq x y z
N MET A 1 -2.22 -15.30 -2.24
CA MET A 1 -0.80 -15.14 -1.83
C MET A 1 0.16 -15.92 -2.71
N ALA A 2 0.02 -17.23 -2.92
CA ALA A 2 0.98 -17.99 -3.76
C ALA A 2 1.15 -17.43 -5.19
N ARG A 3 0.06 -17.14 -5.90
CA ARG A 3 0.12 -16.47 -7.22
C ARG A 3 0.66 -15.04 -7.16
N ARG A 4 0.37 -14.32 -6.07
CA ARG A 4 0.86 -12.96 -5.80
C ARG A 4 2.39 -12.96 -5.73
N ALA A 5 2.98 -13.97 -5.08
CA ALA A 5 4.43 -14.11 -5.00
C ALA A 5 5.06 -14.32 -6.37
N THR A 6 4.50 -15.22 -7.20
CA THR A 6 4.96 -15.44 -8.58
C THR A 6 4.88 -14.16 -9.41
N PHE A 7 3.77 -13.42 -9.32
CA PHE A 7 3.63 -12.14 -10.03
C PHE A 7 4.68 -11.13 -9.58
N ILE A 8 4.85 -10.92 -8.27
CA ILE A 8 5.86 -10.01 -7.73
C ILE A 8 7.27 -10.40 -8.18
N GLU A 9 7.58 -11.70 -8.18
CA GLU A 9 8.90 -12.17 -8.60
C GLU A 9 9.14 -11.96 -10.10
N SER A 10 8.10 -12.09 -10.92
CA SER A 10 8.19 -11.75 -12.35
C SER A 10 8.54 -10.28 -12.58
N LEU A 11 8.01 -9.37 -11.76
CA LEU A 11 8.34 -7.94 -11.82
C LEU A 11 9.79 -7.67 -11.39
N ARG A 12 10.23 -8.29 -10.29
CA ARG A 12 11.59 -8.16 -9.77
C ARG A 12 12.66 -8.71 -10.71
N SER A 13 12.33 -9.76 -11.45
CA SER A 13 13.26 -10.42 -12.37
C SER A 13 13.33 -9.75 -13.74
N ALA A 14 12.32 -8.96 -14.11
CA ALA A 14 12.33 -8.21 -15.36
C ALA A 14 13.34 -7.05 -15.28
N ALA A 15 14.12 -6.83 -16.36
CA ALA A 15 15.15 -5.80 -16.39
C ALA A 15 14.69 -4.39 -15.93
N PRO A 16 13.49 -3.89 -16.29
CA PRO A 16 13.00 -2.60 -15.79
C PRO A 16 12.70 -2.57 -14.28
N GLY A 17 12.37 -3.73 -13.69
CA GLY A 17 11.96 -3.86 -12.29
C GLY A 17 13.07 -4.33 -11.36
N GLN A 18 14.21 -4.78 -11.88
CA GLN A 18 15.37 -5.18 -11.09
C GLN A 18 15.84 -4.00 -10.22
N GLU A 19 15.88 -4.23 -8.90
CA GLU A 19 16.18 -3.22 -7.85
C GLU A 19 15.22 -2.01 -7.78
N ARG A 20 14.27 -1.88 -8.71
CA ARG A 20 13.37 -0.73 -8.84
C ARG A 20 11.91 -1.06 -8.52
N THR A 21 11.59 -2.33 -8.28
CA THR A 21 10.25 -2.75 -7.84
C THR A 21 10.06 -2.44 -6.35
N LEU A 22 9.01 -1.67 -6.04
CA LEU A 22 8.49 -1.48 -4.68
C LEU A 22 7.22 -2.32 -4.51
N VAL A 23 7.17 -3.08 -3.41
CA VAL A 23 6.00 -3.85 -3.01
C VAL A 23 5.50 -3.31 -1.68
N ILE A 24 4.35 -2.63 -1.72
CA ILE A 24 3.77 -1.94 -0.57
C ILE A 24 2.43 -2.58 -0.21
N ALA A 25 2.19 -2.78 1.09
CA ALA A 25 0.90 -3.21 1.63
C ALA A 25 0.24 -2.07 2.42
N ALA A 26 -0.99 -1.74 2.05
CA ALA A 26 -1.86 -0.90 2.86
C ALA A 26 -2.56 -1.74 3.95
N PRO A 27 -3.22 -1.11 4.94
CA PRO A 27 -4.01 -1.84 5.94
C PRO A 27 -5.08 -2.76 5.33
N PHE A 28 -5.62 -3.68 6.14
CA PHE A 28 -6.64 -4.67 5.77
C PHE A 28 -6.15 -5.90 4.98
N GLU A 29 -4.87 -6.25 5.08
CA GLU A 29 -4.32 -7.50 4.50
C GLU A 29 -4.64 -8.74 5.35
N ILE A 30 -4.89 -8.58 6.66
CA ILE A 30 -5.24 -9.68 7.58
C ILE A 30 -6.74 -9.72 7.86
N LEU A 31 -7.32 -8.57 8.19
CA LEU A 31 -8.74 -8.42 8.50
C LEU A 31 -9.37 -7.54 7.42
N SER A 32 -10.40 -8.06 6.74
CA SER A 32 -11.18 -7.25 5.81
C SER A 32 -11.93 -6.14 6.55
N ASP A 33 -12.10 -5.02 5.87
CA ASP A 33 -12.95 -3.89 6.22
C ASP A 33 -14.45 -4.10 5.90
N GLY A 34 -14.79 -5.23 5.27
CA GLY A 34 -16.13 -5.60 4.84
C GLY A 34 -16.74 -6.78 5.60
N PRO A 35 -17.87 -7.35 5.12
CA PRO A 35 -18.59 -8.45 5.79
C PRO A 35 -17.88 -9.81 5.67
N GLU A 36 -16.68 -9.87 5.10
CA GLU A 36 -15.92 -11.09 4.92
C GLU A 36 -15.61 -11.77 6.26
N LYS A 37 -15.70 -13.11 6.25
CA LYS A 37 -15.33 -13.92 7.41
C LYS A 37 -13.83 -13.73 7.70
N LYS A 38 -13.50 -13.46 8.96
CA LYS A 38 -12.12 -13.45 9.44
C LYS A 38 -11.42 -14.79 9.12
N PRO A 39 -10.13 -14.78 8.76
CA PRO A 39 -9.36 -16.01 8.63
C PRO A 39 -9.43 -16.84 9.91
N GLU A 40 -9.48 -18.17 9.80
CA GLU A 40 -9.42 -19.04 10.97
C GLU A 40 -8.10 -18.83 11.74
N PRO A 41 -8.11 -18.68 13.08
CA PRO A 41 -6.91 -18.39 13.86
C PRO A 41 -5.73 -19.33 13.57
N ARG A 42 -6.00 -20.64 13.41
CA ARG A 42 -4.98 -21.65 13.07
C ARG A 42 -4.21 -21.39 11.77
N ARG A 43 -4.75 -20.57 10.85
CA ARG A 43 -4.11 -20.22 9.57
C ARG A 43 -3.24 -18.98 9.67
N LEU A 44 -3.33 -18.19 10.75
CA LEU A 44 -2.63 -16.92 10.90
C LEU A 44 -1.10 -17.05 10.86
N PRO A 45 -0.45 -18.07 11.48
CA PRO A 45 0.99 -18.27 11.34
C PRO A 45 1.41 -18.47 9.87
N ALA A 46 0.68 -19.29 9.12
CA ALA A 46 0.91 -19.52 7.69
C ALA A 46 0.70 -18.26 6.85
N ILE A 47 -0.33 -17.45 7.16
CA ILE A 47 -0.58 -16.15 6.51
C ILE A 47 0.61 -15.22 6.73
N SER A 48 1.05 -15.08 7.98
CA SER A 48 2.17 -14.21 8.33
C SER A 48 3.48 -14.64 7.64
N GLN A 49 3.76 -15.95 7.65
CA GLN A 49 4.93 -16.50 6.97
C GLN A 49 4.86 -16.30 5.45
N ALA A 50 3.68 -16.48 4.85
CA ALA A 50 3.48 -16.22 3.42
C ALA A 50 3.77 -14.74 3.10
N MET A 51 3.19 -13.80 3.85
CA MET A 51 3.42 -12.36 3.65
C MET A 51 4.89 -11.97 3.82
N THR A 52 5.59 -12.56 4.80
CA THR A 52 7.04 -12.39 4.97
C THR A 52 7.81 -12.85 3.74
N ARG A 53 7.44 -14.00 3.15
CA ARG A 53 8.08 -14.52 1.92
C ARG A 53 7.83 -13.66 0.68
N LEU A 54 6.77 -12.84 0.65
CA LEU A 54 6.55 -11.87 -0.43
C LEU A 54 7.58 -10.73 -0.43
N ARG A 55 8.32 -10.54 0.67
CA ARG A 55 9.35 -9.50 0.85
C ARG A 55 8.78 -8.11 0.58
N TYR A 56 7.70 -7.73 1.28
CA TYR A 56 7.19 -6.37 1.20
C TYR A 56 8.30 -5.38 1.60
N ASP A 57 8.45 -4.30 0.84
CA ASP A 57 9.42 -3.24 1.15
C ASP A 57 8.91 -2.36 2.29
N ALA A 58 7.58 -2.19 2.36
CA ALA A 58 6.90 -1.63 3.51
C ALA A 58 5.44 -2.12 3.56
N GLY A 59 4.92 -2.31 4.77
CA GLY A 59 3.53 -2.68 4.98
C GLY A 59 2.94 -1.99 6.21
N ALA A 60 1.62 -1.84 6.23
CA ALA A 60 0.89 -1.31 7.37
C ALA A 60 -0.11 -2.34 7.91
N LEU A 61 -0.20 -2.46 9.23
CA LEU A 61 -1.25 -3.19 9.92
C LEU A 61 -2.01 -2.25 10.86
N LEU A 62 -3.32 -2.43 10.96
CA LEU A 62 -4.08 -1.84 12.06
C LEU A 62 -3.74 -2.53 13.39
N PRO A 63 -3.92 -1.84 14.53
CA PRO A 63 -3.81 -2.45 15.86
C PRO A 63 -4.67 -3.73 16.01
N SER A 64 -5.86 -3.74 15.40
CA SER A 64 -6.77 -4.89 15.42
C SER A 64 -6.23 -6.09 14.64
N GLU A 65 -5.55 -5.86 13.51
CA GLU A 65 -4.89 -6.91 12.72
C GLU A 65 -3.70 -7.51 13.48
N ALA A 66 -2.87 -6.64 14.07
CA ALA A 66 -1.74 -7.06 14.89
C ALA A 66 -2.20 -7.86 16.14
N ALA A 67 -3.26 -7.40 16.80
CA ALA A 67 -3.87 -8.13 17.93
C ALA A 67 -4.44 -9.48 17.50
N TYR A 68 -5.04 -9.57 16.31
CA TYR A 68 -5.59 -10.83 15.81
C TYR A 68 -4.49 -11.84 15.48
N LEU A 69 -3.40 -11.41 14.82
CA LEU A 69 -2.20 -12.25 14.63
C LEU A 69 -1.67 -12.79 15.97
N LYS A 70 -1.51 -11.88 16.96
CA LYS A 70 -1.02 -12.24 18.29
C LYS A 70 -1.93 -13.25 19.01
N SER A 71 -3.24 -13.20 18.80
CA SER A 71 -4.19 -14.14 19.42
C SER A 71 -4.01 -15.60 18.99
N ALA A 72 -3.24 -15.85 17.92
CA ALA A 72 -2.89 -17.18 17.44
C ALA A 72 -1.38 -17.42 17.40
N ASP A 73 -0.61 -16.70 18.23
CA ASP A 73 0.85 -16.76 18.28
C ASP A 73 1.54 -16.55 16.91
N ALA A 74 0.85 -15.87 15.99
CA ALA A 74 1.40 -15.54 14.68
C ALA A 74 2.24 -14.26 14.79
N PRO A 75 3.46 -14.23 14.24
CA PRO A 75 4.29 -13.02 14.26
C PRO A 75 3.69 -11.95 13.34
N ILE A 76 4.07 -10.69 13.56
CA ILE A 76 3.86 -9.64 12.55
C ILE A 76 4.75 -9.97 11.33
N PRO A 77 4.23 -9.91 10.09
CA PRO A 77 5.04 -10.20 8.91
C PRO A 77 6.21 -9.23 8.78
N ALA A 78 7.37 -9.71 8.30
CA ALA A 78 8.53 -8.84 8.13
C ALA A 78 8.23 -7.69 7.15
N GLY A 79 8.72 -6.49 7.47
CA GLY A 79 8.47 -5.28 6.69
C GLY A 79 7.17 -4.55 7.03
N PHE A 80 6.35 -5.07 7.95
CA PHE A 80 5.10 -4.41 8.37
C PHE A 80 5.29 -3.58 9.64
N THR A 81 4.64 -2.42 9.66
CA THR A 81 4.53 -1.51 10.79
C THR A 81 3.11 -1.54 11.33
N VAL A 82 2.96 -1.66 12.66
CA VAL A 82 1.65 -1.51 13.31
C VAL A 82 1.38 -0.02 13.49
N LEU A 83 0.28 0.44 12.92
CA LEU A 83 -0.10 1.85 12.95
C LEU A 83 -0.66 2.26 14.32
N GLY A 84 -0.43 3.52 14.68
CA GLY A 84 -0.96 4.14 15.90
C GLY A 84 -1.84 5.36 15.58
N ASP A 85 -1.89 6.31 16.51
CA ASP A 85 -2.65 7.56 16.41
C ASP A 85 -1.92 8.67 15.63
N LYS A 86 -0.65 8.44 15.26
CA LYS A 86 0.21 9.40 14.57
C LYS A 86 0.78 8.83 13.28
N PRO A 87 1.09 9.70 12.28
CA PRO A 87 1.72 9.26 11.05
C PRO A 87 3.08 8.64 11.35
N VAL A 88 3.42 7.58 10.61
CA VAL A 88 4.74 6.94 10.68
C VAL A 88 5.44 7.12 9.34
N THR A 89 6.73 7.46 9.38
CA THR A 89 7.52 7.70 8.17
C THR A 89 8.66 6.70 8.04
N ALA A 90 8.96 6.32 6.81
CA ALA A 90 10.17 5.55 6.47
C ALA A 90 10.82 6.13 5.22
N VAL A 91 12.12 5.90 5.04
CA VAL A 91 12.84 6.18 3.79
C VAL A 91 13.43 4.87 3.29
N LEU A 92 13.13 4.55 2.03
CA LEU A 92 13.62 3.37 1.33
C LEU A 92 14.54 3.81 0.20
N ASP A 93 15.55 2.99 -0.12
CA ASP A 93 16.34 3.14 -1.33
C ASP A 93 15.97 2.02 -2.31
N LYS A 94 15.65 2.39 -3.55
CA LYS A 94 15.45 1.46 -4.67
C LYS A 94 16.21 1.90 -5.90
N GLY A 95 17.27 1.16 -6.22
CA GLY A 95 18.13 1.46 -7.36
C GLY A 95 18.73 2.86 -7.30
N GLY A 96 19.06 3.36 -6.11
CA GLY A 96 19.59 4.71 -5.87
C GLY A 96 18.54 5.82 -5.78
N ILE A 97 17.25 5.48 -5.87
CA ILE A 97 16.15 6.42 -5.70
C ILE A 97 15.66 6.34 -4.25
N LYS A 98 15.79 7.45 -3.53
CA LYS A 98 15.23 7.59 -2.19
C LYS A 98 13.72 7.83 -2.26
N VAL A 99 12.94 6.97 -1.63
CA VAL A 99 11.48 7.02 -1.57
C VAL A 99 11.04 7.18 -0.12
N GLY A 100 10.32 8.25 0.16
CA GLY A 100 9.68 8.48 1.45
C GLY A 100 8.33 7.80 1.50
N ILE A 101 8.07 7.02 2.55
CA ILE A 101 6.77 6.43 2.83
C ILE A 101 6.17 7.18 4.02
N VAL A 102 4.90 7.60 3.90
CA VAL A 102 4.11 8.18 4.97
C VAL A 102 2.90 7.30 5.21
N PHE A 103 2.92 6.55 6.29
CA PHE A 103 1.75 5.81 6.75
C PHE A 103 0.80 6.74 7.48
N PHE A 104 -0.46 6.72 7.07
CA PHE A 104 -1.52 7.41 7.79
C PHE A 104 -1.75 6.73 9.14
N PRO A 105 -2.22 7.46 10.17
CA PRO A 105 -2.67 6.86 11.41
C PRO A 105 -3.75 5.79 11.18
N ALA A 106 -3.87 4.87 12.14
CA ALA A 106 -5.01 3.96 12.18
C ALA A 106 -6.31 4.77 12.36
N PRO A 107 -7.35 4.51 11.54
CA PRO A 107 -8.64 5.16 11.73
C PRO A 107 -9.22 4.74 13.08
N ALA A 108 -9.66 5.72 13.88
CA ALA A 108 -10.30 5.44 15.16
C ALA A 108 -11.65 4.73 14.99
N ASP A 109 -12.39 5.11 13.94
CA ASP A 109 -13.70 4.58 13.60
C ASP A 109 -13.95 4.79 12.10
N LEU A 110 -13.94 3.70 11.31
CA LEU A 110 -14.14 3.75 9.85
C LEU A 110 -15.54 4.23 9.45
N THR A 111 -16.51 4.24 10.38
CA THR A 111 -17.87 4.70 10.10
C THR A 111 -18.05 6.20 10.25
N LYS A 112 -17.01 6.90 10.72
CA LYS A 112 -17.01 8.34 10.96
C LYS A 112 -15.95 9.02 10.08
N PRO A 113 -16.21 10.26 9.65
CA PRO A 113 -15.20 11.03 8.94
C PRO A 113 -13.92 11.17 9.75
N THR A 114 -12.80 11.03 9.08
CA THR A 114 -11.47 11.26 9.65
C THR A 114 -11.33 12.75 10.02
N PRO A 115 -10.94 13.09 11.26
CA PRO A 115 -10.74 14.49 11.65
C PRO A 115 -9.69 15.19 10.78
N PRO A 116 -9.90 16.44 10.34
CA PRO A 116 -8.94 17.16 9.47
C PRO A 116 -7.52 17.22 10.03
N ALA A 117 -7.37 17.33 11.35
CA ALA A 117 -6.08 17.35 12.03
C ALA A 117 -5.21 16.09 11.77
N VAL A 118 -5.83 14.95 11.45
CA VAL A 118 -5.12 13.74 11.01
C VAL A 118 -4.47 13.98 9.65
N GLY A 119 -5.22 14.55 8.71
CA GLY A 119 -4.71 14.95 7.39
C GLY A 119 -3.60 15.99 7.50
N ASP A 120 -3.78 17.01 8.33
CA ASP A 120 -2.74 18.02 8.60
C ASP A 120 -1.45 17.38 9.11
N ALA A 121 -1.55 16.45 10.07
CA ALA A 121 -0.38 15.75 10.61
C ALA A 121 0.35 14.91 9.55
N VAL A 122 -0.39 14.23 8.67
CA VAL A 122 0.19 13.47 7.55
C VAL A 122 0.87 14.41 6.56
N ALA A 123 0.23 15.53 6.20
CA ALA A 123 0.79 16.52 5.30
C ALA A 123 2.09 17.11 5.86
N GLU A 124 2.15 17.42 7.16
CA GLU A 124 3.37 17.89 7.81
C GLU A 124 4.48 16.83 7.83
N ALA A 125 4.15 15.55 8.06
CA ALA A 125 5.13 14.46 7.97
C ALA A 125 5.69 14.31 6.55
N ALA A 126 4.84 14.40 5.53
CA ALA A 126 5.23 14.35 4.11
C ALA A 126 6.14 15.52 3.72
N LYS A 127 5.79 16.75 4.12
CA LYS A 127 6.62 17.95 3.88
C LYS A 127 8.00 17.84 4.51
N LYS A 128 8.11 17.24 5.69
CA LYS A 128 9.41 17.00 6.37
C LYS A 128 10.27 15.98 5.63
N LEU A 129 9.68 14.95 5.03
CA LEU A 129 10.42 13.97 4.22
C LEU A 129 10.88 14.54 2.88
N ARG A 130 10.05 15.38 2.23
CA ARG A 130 10.21 15.82 0.84
C ARG A 130 11.63 16.29 0.48
N PRO A 131 12.36 17.08 1.28
CA PRO A 131 13.70 17.54 0.92
C PRO A 131 14.75 16.42 0.79
N SER A 132 14.48 15.23 1.34
CA SER A 132 15.44 14.13 1.45
C SER A 132 15.17 12.96 0.49
N VAL A 133 14.07 13.02 -0.26
CA VAL A 133 13.57 11.93 -1.11
C VAL A 133 13.14 12.44 -2.48
N ALA A 134 13.17 11.57 -3.49
CA ALA A 134 12.74 11.88 -4.85
C ALA A 134 11.25 11.59 -5.09
N LEU A 135 10.63 10.83 -4.20
CA LEU A 135 9.23 10.42 -4.27
C LEU A 135 8.66 10.29 -2.86
N VAL A 136 7.46 10.83 -2.61
CA VAL A 136 6.71 10.66 -1.36
C VAL A 136 5.43 9.87 -1.63
N ILE A 137 5.32 8.69 -1.03
CA ILE A 137 4.17 7.79 -1.13
C ILE A 137 3.40 7.81 0.19
N GLY A 138 2.12 8.16 0.15
CA GLY A 138 1.20 7.94 1.26
C GLY A 138 0.60 6.55 1.22
N VAL A 139 0.45 5.91 2.38
CA VAL A 139 -0.22 4.62 2.54
C VAL A 139 -1.34 4.79 3.55
N SER A 140 -2.58 4.62 3.09
CA SER A 140 -3.78 4.98 3.84
C SER A 140 -4.74 3.81 3.98
N GLY A 141 -5.42 3.77 5.13
CA GLY A 141 -6.57 2.90 5.38
C GLY A 141 -7.81 3.68 5.87
N ILE A 142 -7.88 4.99 5.65
CA ILE A 142 -8.99 5.84 6.16
C ILE A 142 -10.24 5.81 5.28
N GLY A 143 -10.19 5.12 4.13
CA GLY A 143 -11.32 4.99 3.20
C GLY A 143 -11.35 6.09 2.13
N MET A 144 -12.01 5.81 1.01
CA MET A 144 -11.92 6.64 -0.21
C MET A 144 -12.34 8.09 0.02
N ILE A 145 -13.46 8.31 0.72
CA ILE A 145 -14.04 9.65 0.89
C ILE A 145 -13.05 10.56 1.63
N ASP A 146 -12.46 10.06 2.72
CA ASP A 146 -11.51 10.83 3.51
C ASP A 146 -10.14 10.95 2.82
N GLU A 147 -9.73 9.95 2.03
CA GLU A 147 -8.56 10.03 1.16
C GLU A 147 -8.71 11.13 0.11
N GLU A 148 -9.88 11.24 -0.52
CA GLU A 148 -10.18 12.30 -1.49
C GLU A 148 -10.25 13.67 -0.81
N ALA A 149 -10.86 13.75 0.38
CA ALA A 149 -10.88 14.98 1.18
C ALA A 149 -9.47 15.44 1.55
N PHE A 150 -8.60 14.50 1.96
CA PHE A 150 -7.18 14.77 2.20
C PHE A 150 -6.47 15.31 0.96
N LEU A 151 -6.65 14.67 -0.20
CA LEU A 151 -6.03 15.12 -1.46
C LEU A 151 -6.52 16.50 -1.90
N ALA A 152 -7.79 16.83 -1.64
CA ALA A 152 -8.34 18.15 -1.91
C ALA A 152 -7.80 19.22 -0.96
N ALA A 153 -7.63 18.90 0.33
CA ALA A 153 -7.11 19.81 1.35
C ALA A 153 -5.59 20.03 1.25
N HIS A 154 -4.84 19.04 0.78
CA HIS A 154 -3.38 19.06 0.70
C HIS A 154 -2.86 18.69 -0.70
N PRO A 155 -3.20 19.46 -1.73
CA PRO A 155 -2.85 19.13 -3.11
C PRO A 155 -1.33 19.05 -3.30
N GLY A 156 -0.86 17.94 -3.87
CA GLY A 156 0.55 17.73 -4.20
C GLY A 156 1.49 17.50 -3.01
N VAL A 157 0.97 17.33 -1.80
CA VAL A 157 1.81 17.00 -0.64
C VAL A 157 2.39 15.58 -0.73
N LEU A 158 1.68 14.69 -1.42
CA LEU A 158 2.12 13.35 -1.79
C LEU A 158 2.24 13.26 -3.31
N ASP A 159 3.20 12.47 -3.79
CA ASP A 159 3.31 12.17 -5.21
C ASP A 159 2.42 11.00 -5.60
N VAL A 160 2.30 10.01 -4.71
CA VAL A 160 1.44 8.84 -4.86
C VAL A 160 0.66 8.63 -3.56
N LEU A 161 -0.63 8.31 -3.65
CA LEU A 161 -1.43 7.83 -2.52
C LEU A 161 -1.94 6.41 -2.83
N LEU A 162 -1.58 5.46 -1.96
CA LEU A 162 -2.04 4.09 -1.98
C LEU A 162 -3.08 3.90 -0.88
N GLY A 163 -4.36 3.86 -1.27
CA GLY A 163 -5.48 3.73 -0.36
C GLY A 163 -5.99 2.29 -0.19
N SER A 164 -6.65 2.06 0.94
CA SER A 164 -7.41 0.84 1.25
C SER A 164 -8.57 1.17 2.18
N GLY A 165 -9.23 0.15 2.73
CA GLY A 165 -10.44 0.31 3.53
C GLY A 165 -11.65 0.62 2.67
N LEU A 166 -12.68 1.20 3.30
CA LEU A 166 -14.03 1.26 2.76
C LEU A 166 -14.08 1.80 1.32
N ASN A 167 -15.07 1.32 0.56
CA ASN A 167 -15.34 1.66 -0.85
C ASN A 167 -14.43 0.95 -1.87
N ALA A 168 -14.76 1.09 -3.16
CA ALA A 168 -14.17 0.31 -4.24
C ALA A 168 -12.68 0.60 -4.51
N GLY A 169 -11.97 -0.40 -5.03
CA GLY A 169 -10.62 -0.23 -5.56
C GLY A 169 -10.59 0.63 -6.84
N THR A 170 -9.42 1.14 -7.18
CA THR A 170 -9.15 1.83 -8.44
C THR A 170 -7.73 1.53 -8.90
N ALA A 171 -7.55 1.25 -10.20
CA ALA A 171 -6.25 0.90 -10.79
C ALA A 171 -5.17 1.93 -10.48
N GLY A 172 -5.53 3.21 -10.57
CA GLY A 172 -4.64 4.35 -10.46
C GLY A 172 -5.13 5.46 -11.37
N ARG A 173 -5.30 6.67 -10.82
CA ARG A 173 -5.71 7.86 -11.58
C ARG A 173 -5.09 9.11 -10.98
N PRO A 174 -4.96 10.21 -11.75
CA PRO A 174 -4.61 11.48 -11.15
C PRO A 174 -5.69 11.90 -10.14
N GLY A 175 -5.27 12.35 -8.97
CA GLY A 175 -6.11 13.00 -7.97
C GLY A 175 -6.49 14.44 -8.39
N PRO A 176 -7.17 15.18 -7.51
CA PRO A 176 -7.50 16.59 -7.74
C PRO A 176 -6.26 17.41 -8.17
N GLY A 177 -6.38 18.16 -9.26
CA GLY A 177 -5.28 18.96 -9.82
C GLY A 177 -4.14 18.16 -10.47
N GLY A 178 -4.24 16.82 -10.53
CA GLY A 178 -3.27 15.95 -11.20
C GLY A 178 -1.92 15.79 -10.50
N LYS A 179 -1.74 16.36 -9.30
CA LYS A 179 -0.44 16.38 -8.60
C LYS A 179 -0.09 15.09 -7.87
N THR A 180 -1.10 14.29 -7.52
CA THR A 180 -0.92 13.01 -6.82
C THR A 180 -1.52 11.88 -7.66
N LEU A 181 -0.79 10.78 -7.82
CA LEU A 181 -1.32 9.55 -8.42
C LEU A 181 -2.04 8.76 -7.33
N PHE A 182 -3.35 8.55 -7.47
CA PHE A 182 -4.18 7.90 -6.47
C PHE A 182 -4.61 6.52 -6.94
N ALA A 183 -4.24 5.48 -6.20
CA ALA A 183 -4.64 4.10 -6.46
C ALA A 183 -5.20 3.47 -5.20
N ARG A 184 -6.16 2.56 -5.34
CA ARG A 184 -6.73 1.80 -4.22
C ARG A 184 -6.81 0.33 -4.54
N ALA A 185 -6.28 -0.51 -3.67
CA ALA A 185 -6.33 -1.95 -3.86
C ALA A 185 -7.79 -2.45 -3.83
N TYR A 186 -8.12 -3.43 -4.66
CA TYR A 186 -9.41 -4.11 -4.57
C TYR A 186 -9.40 -5.12 -3.42
N THR A 187 -10.55 -5.27 -2.78
CA THR A 187 -10.74 -6.25 -1.69
C THR A 187 -10.51 -7.69 -2.16
N ARG A 188 -10.24 -8.59 -1.21
CA ARG A 188 -10.17 -10.06 -1.38
C ARG A 188 -8.91 -10.63 -2.03
N GLY A 189 -7.92 -9.79 -2.35
CA GLY A 189 -6.59 -10.26 -2.78
C GLY A 189 -6.56 -11.10 -4.07
N LYS A 190 -7.62 -11.01 -4.89
CA LYS A 190 -7.67 -11.61 -6.24
C LYS A 190 -6.84 -10.84 -7.25
N THR A 191 -6.53 -9.58 -6.92
CA THR A 191 -5.80 -8.68 -7.80
C THR A 191 -4.64 -8.02 -7.07
N VAL A 192 -3.74 -7.45 -7.85
CA VAL A 192 -2.68 -6.54 -7.40
C VAL A 192 -2.74 -5.29 -8.26
N ASN A 193 -2.69 -4.13 -7.64
CA ASN A 193 -2.51 -2.89 -8.37
C ASN A 193 -1.04 -2.75 -8.76
N ARG A 194 -0.78 -2.48 -10.04
CA ARG A 194 0.55 -2.18 -10.56
C ARG A 194 0.56 -0.74 -11.06
N LEU A 195 1.50 0.04 -10.56
CA LEU A 195 1.79 1.39 -11.04
C LEU A 195 3.18 1.41 -11.64
N ASP A 196 3.29 1.67 -12.94
CA ASP A 196 4.57 1.92 -13.59
C ASP A 196 4.78 3.43 -13.66
N LEU A 197 5.74 3.95 -12.88
CA LEU A 197 6.13 5.35 -12.92
C LEU A 197 7.22 5.53 -13.98
N LEU A 198 6.88 6.16 -15.10
CA LEU A 198 7.80 6.35 -16.22
C LEU A 198 8.68 7.59 -16.05
N GLN A 199 8.28 8.50 -15.15
CA GLN A 199 9.04 9.67 -14.74
C GLN A 199 8.86 9.90 -13.23
N LEU A 200 9.84 10.56 -12.62
CA LEU A 200 9.73 11.03 -11.25
C LEU A 200 9.05 12.41 -11.19
N PRO A 201 8.30 12.72 -10.12
CA PRO A 201 7.60 13.98 -9.94
C PRO A 201 8.60 15.12 -9.62
N GLN A 202 9.02 15.84 -10.65
CA GLN A 202 10.00 16.93 -10.54
C GLN A 202 9.42 18.29 -10.95
N GLY A 203 9.64 19.31 -10.11
CA GLY A 203 9.21 20.68 -10.36
C GLY A 203 7.76 20.97 -9.94
N SER A 204 7.43 22.26 -9.82
CA SER A 204 6.09 22.72 -9.40
C SER A 204 4.99 22.38 -10.40
N ASP A 205 5.35 22.27 -11.68
CA ASP A 205 4.39 22.14 -12.78
C ASP A 205 4.08 20.68 -13.13
N PHE A 206 4.79 19.73 -12.49
CA PHE A 206 4.56 18.30 -12.69
C PHE A 206 3.10 17.93 -12.48
N ALA A 207 2.55 17.07 -13.35
CA ALA A 207 1.24 16.47 -13.20
C ALA A 207 1.26 15.06 -13.79
N TRP A 208 0.57 14.13 -13.12
CA TRP A 208 0.40 12.78 -13.62
C TRP A 208 -0.55 12.76 -14.82
N LYS A 209 -0.07 12.17 -15.91
CA LYS A 209 -0.77 12.05 -17.19
C LYS A 209 -0.76 10.58 -17.64
N PRO A 210 -1.94 9.96 -17.76
CA PRO A 210 -2.05 8.56 -18.16
C PRO A 210 -1.34 8.31 -19.50
N ASN A 211 -0.59 7.21 -19.58
CA ASN A 211 0.16 6.79 -20.77
C ASN A 211 1.30 7.72 -21.23
N GLU A 212 1.58 8.80 -20.50
CA GLU A 212 2.71 9.69 -20.74
C GLU A 212 3.80 9.46 -19.68
N ASN A 213 3.48 9.71 -18.41
CA ASN A 213 4.44 9.58 -17.31
C ASN A 213 4.07 8.51 -16.28
N PHE A 214 2.90 7.86 -16.42
CA PHE A 214 2.57 6.66 -15.67
C PHE A 214 1.66 5.70 -16.45
N LYS A 215 1.69 4.42 -16.04
CA LYS A 215 0.65 3.43 -16.36
C LYS A 215 0.12 2.83 -15.06
N ALA A 216 -1.16 2.47 -15.06
CA ALA A 216 -1.83 1.88 -13.91
C ALA A 216 -2.69 0.70 -14.35
N GLU A 217 -2.54 -0.44 -13.69
CA GLU A 217 -3.22 -1.67 -14.03
C GLU A 217 -3.72 -2.40 -12.77
N VAL A 218 -4.84 -3.11 -12.91
CA VAL A 218 -5.31 -4.08 -11.92
C VAL A 218 -5.03 -5.46 -12.48
N VAL A 219 -3.99 -6.10 -11.96
CA VAL A 219 -3.55 -7.41 -12.44
C VAL A 219 -4.36 -8.49 -11.73
N ASN A 220 -5.11 -9.28 -12.49
CA ASN A 220 -5.78 -10.47 -11.98
C ASN A 220 -4.76 -11.58 -11.71
N LEU A 221 -4.84 -12.20 -10.52
CA LEU A 221 -3.99 -13.33 -10.14
C LEU A 221 -4.64 -14.65 -10.55
N ASP A 222 -4.69 -14.89 -11.85
CA ASP A 222 -5.27 -16.09 -12.47
C ASP A 222 -4.20 -17.13 -12.87
N GLU A 223 -4.54 -18.04 -13.78
CA GLU A 223 -3.68 -19.14 -14.22
C GLU A 223 -2.44 -18.68 -15.00
N ALA A 224 -2.41 -17.44 -15.49
CA ALA A 224 -1.20 -16.85 -16.08
C ALA A 224 -0.05 -16.72 -15.06
N TYR A 225 -0.38 -16.69 -13.76
CA TYR A 225 0.58 -16.69 -12.67
C TYR A 225 0.48 -18.01 -11.90
N PRO A 226 1.34 -19.01 -12.18
CA PRO A 226 1.31 -20.26 -11.46
C PRO A 226 1.53 -20.02 -9.96
N ALA A 227 0.87 -20.81 -9.11
CA ALA A 227 1.00 -20.64 -7.67
C ALA A 227 2.39 -21.05 -7.20
N ASP A 228 3.06 -20.18 -6.42
CA ASP A 228 4.30 -20.54 -5.73
C ASP A 228 4.08 -21.80 -4.85
N PRO A 229 4.82 -22.90 -5.10
CA PRO A 229 4.59 -24.17 -4.42
C PRO A 229 4.98 -24.12 -2.94
N GLU A 230 5.98 -23.34 -2.58
CA GLU A 230 6.47 -23.21 -1.21
C GLU A 230 5.47 -22.44 -0.34
N ILE A 231 4.85 -21.40 -0.89
CA ILE A 231 3.77 -20.70 -0.20
C ILE A 231 2.51 -21.57 -0.13
N LYS A 232 2.21 -22.34 -1.18
CA LYS A 232 1.05 -23.25 -1.18
C LYS A 232 1.15 -24.27 -0.03
N LYS A 233 2.33 -24.86 0.16
CA LYS A 233 2.63 -25.83 1.21
C LYS A 233 2.38 -25.31 2.63
N LEU A 234 2.39 -24.00 2.85
CA LEU A 234 2.08 -23.41 4.17
C LEU A 234 0.61 -23.60 4.59
N PHE A 235 -0.27 -23.91 3.64
CA PHE A 235 -1.73 -23.98 3.86
C PHE A 235 -2.32 -25.39 3.68
N GLU A 236 -1.46 -26.38 3.42
CA GLU A 236 -1.78 -27.81 3.33
C GLU A 236 -1.61 -28.45 4.72
#